data_AF-A0A512DZW7-F1
#
_entry.id   AF-A0A512DZW7-F1
#
_cell.length_a   1.000
_cell.length_b   1.000
_cell.length_c   1.000
_cell.angle_alpha   90.00
_cell.angle_beta   90.00
_cell.angle_gamma   90.00
#
_symmetry.space_group_name_H-M   'P 1'
#
loop_
_entity.id
_entity.type
_entity.pdbx_description
1 polymer ?
#
loop_
_entity_poly.entity_id
_entity_poly.type
_entity_poly.pdbx_seq_one_letter_code
_entity_poly.pdbx_strand_id
1 'polypeptide(L)'
;MMSYTREPSYIGTDPDDDREGSMTASTPMLYDIKAVQHLYGANTAAATGNDTYVFDSFSVQFRSFWDAAGSDTFDASRHANAVTINLNPGSFSTISTPFKNGAWAVDGYQYSQALDNVSIAYGTIIENAVGGSGNDTITGNAVCNTLTGNAGADRLHGLDGDDYLIGGQGDDTLDGGNGFDIAMFGDSPDAVTVDLSSGYVVSAWGGRDTLVSVEGAAGTGGNDVFIGTGGNNHFFGGQGDDTVVYNGGADWFDGGTGRDTATGFGLRHEYSAFSFGGNNVTVGGQATGNVEKFVFADGTLVTDTADTAAQVFRLYGATLGRAPDLGGLRSWTNAVENKALTLAQATDGFTGSAEFQAKYGSLDNTGFVKLLYNNVLDREADAGGLNAWVGGLNSGVSRSQVVLGFSESAENIAKTAANVQKGLWIGDERAAQVARMYDTTLDRQGDAPGIKGWLGAIKGGMTLKTTADGFTGSAEFQGKYGALDDVSFVRQLYRNVLDREGGLKGGMSRSDIVVGFSESNEHMVKLAGLTDDGIHFI
;
A
#
# COMPACT_ATOMS: atom_id res chain seq x y z
N MET A 1 6.68 -27.28 49.00
CA MET A 1 5.78 -26.94 47.88
C MET A 1 4.36 -27.25 48.33
N MET A 2 3.57 -26.24 48.69
CA MET A 2 2.11 -26.43 48.70
C MET A 2 1.67 -26.35 47.25
N SER A 3 1.22 -27.47 46.67
CA SER A 3 0.63 -27.46 45.35
C SER A 3 -0.80 -26.93 45.47
N TYR A 4 -1.04 -25.69 45.05
CA TYR A 4 -2.40 -25.19 44.84
C TYR A 4 -2.82 -25.63 43.43
N THR A 5 -3.11 -26.91 43.26
CA THR A 5 -3.36 -27.55 41.96
C THR A 5 -4.84 -27.61 41.58
N ARG A 6 -5.64 -26.62 42.00
CA ARG A 6 -7.02 -26.44 41.52
C ARG A 6 -7.50 -25.05 41.89
N GLU A 7 -8.04 -24.32 40.92
CA GLU A 7 -9.08 -23.31 41.16
C GLU A 7 -10.02 -23.86 42.23
N PRO A 8 -10.27 -23.16 43.35
CA PRO A 8 -11.33 -23.54 44.24
C PRO A 8 -12.63 -23.37 43.46
N SER A 9 -13.15 -24.48 42.92
CA SER A 9 -14.57 -24.60 42.63
C SER A 9 -15.31 -24.27 43.92
N TYR A 10 -15.87 -23.06 43.99
CA TYR A 10 -16.90 -22.63 44.92
C TYR A 10 -16.73 -23.15 46.37
N ILE A 11 -15.96 -22.43 47.20
CA ILE A 11 -15.88 -22.75 48.63
C ILE A 11 -17.07 -22.10 49.36
N GLY A 12 -18.05 -22.94 49.71
CA GLY A 12 -18.94 -22.74 50.85
C GLY A 12 -20.27 -22.04 50.57
N THR A 13 -21.32 -22.81 50.27
CA THR A 13 -22.67 -22.44 50.77
C THR A 13 -22.73 -22.82 52.25
N ASP A 14 -22.69 -21.83 53.13
CA ASP A 14 -23.38 -21.96 54.41
C ASP A 14 -24.88 -22.12 54.08
N PRO A 15 -25.55 -23.23 54.46
CA PRO A 15 -26.96 -23.44 54.14
C PRO A 15 -27.90 -22.48 54.89
N ASP A 16 -27.39 -21.73 55.89
CA ASP A 16 -28.16 -20.79 56.70
C ASP A 16 -27.75 -19.31 56.50
N ASP A 17 -26.89 -19.00 55.52
CA ASP A 17 -26.52 -17.61 55.17
C ASP A 17 -27.00 -17.21 53.77
N ASP A 18 -28.31 -17.02 53.66
CA ASP A 18 -29.00 -16.48 52.50
C ASP A 18 -29.00 -14.93 52.47
N ARG A 19 -28.02 -14.26 53.12
CA ARG A 19 -27.94 -12.78 53.16
C ARG A 19 -26.58 -12.11 53.00
N GLU A 20 -25.52 -12.79 52.60
CA GLU A 20 -24.32 -12.11 52.08
C GLU A 20 -23.87 -12.72 50.75
N GLY A 21 -23.94 -11.93 49.68
CA GLY A 21 -23.14 -12.21 48.49
C GLY A 21 -21.67 -12.07 48.88
N SER A 22 -21.07 -13.17 49.33
CA SER A 22 -19.70 -13.27 49.85
C SER A 22 -18.70 -12.51 48.96
N MET A 23 -18.31 -11.31 49.40
CA MET A 23 -17.28 -10.45 48.79
C MET A 23 -15.88 -10.96 49.15
N THR A 24 -15.63 -12.26 48.98
CA THR A 24 -14.34 -12.86 49.32
C THR A 24 -13.45 -12.87 48.09
N ALA A 25 -12.18 -12.47 48.26
CA ALA A 25 -11.18 -12.65 47.23
C ALA A 25 -11.11 -14.15 46.88
N SER A 26 -11.29 -14.48 45.59
CA SER A 26 -11.25 -15.87 45.12
C SER A 26 -9.82 -16.44 45.09
N THR A 27 -8.84 -15.56 45.25
CA THR A 27 -7.39 -15.81 45.24
C THR A 27 -6.68 -14.92 46.26
N PRO A 28 -5.46 -15.25 46.72
CA PRO A 28 -4.62 -14.31 47.47
C PRO A 28 -4.47 -12.97 46.73
N MET A 29 -4.43 -11.86 47.47
CA MET A 29 -4.26 -10.53 46.86
C MET A 29 -2.81 -10.29 46.47
N LEU A 30 -2.55 -9.34 45.58
CA LEU A 30 -1.24 -9.11 44.97
C LEU A 30 -0.07 -9.02 45.96
N TYR A 31 -0.27 -8.34 47.09
CA TYR A 31 0.77 -8.22 48.12
C TYR A 31 0.99 -9.50 48.91
N ASP A 32 -0.06 -10.30 49.10
CA ASP A 32 0.06 -11.65 49.69
C ASP A 32 0.86 -12.55 48.74
N ILE A 33 0.57 -12.48 47.44
CA ILE A 33 1.35 -13.19 46.42
C ILE A 33 2.82 -12.77 46.46
N LYS A 34 3.10 -11.46 46.52
CA LYS A 34 4.48 -10.95 46.63
C LYS A 34 5.20 -11.50 47.86
N ALA A 35 4.52 -11.54 49.01
CA ALA A 35 5.09 -12.08 50.23
C ALA A 35 5.36 -13.60 50.11
N VAL A 36 4.42 -14.35 49.54
CA VAL A 36 4.57 -15.80 49.29
C VAL A 36 5.72 -16.08 48.32
N GLN A 37 5.82 -15.34 47.22
CA GLN A 37 6.92 -15.44 46.26
C GLN A 37 8.27 -15.12 46.88
N HIS A 38 8.32 -14.12 47.76
CA HIS A 38 9.55 -13.77 48.45
C HIS A 38 10.04 -14.89 49.37
N LEU A 39 9.11 -15.58 50.04
CA LEU A 39 9.42 -16.68 50.96
C LEU A 39 9.73 -18.01 50.24
N TYR A 40 9.04 -18.29 49.13
CA TYR A 40 9.01 -19.63 48.52
C TYR A 40 9.42 -19.67 47.03
N GLY A 41 9.68 -18.52 46.42
CA GLY A 41 9.89 -18.39 44.98
C GLY A 41 8.58 -18.31 44.19
N ALA A 42 8.71 -17.90 42.93
CA ALA A 42 7.63 -17.86 41.96
C ALA A 42 7.13 -19.27 41.61
N ASN A 43 5.81 -19.45 41.45
CA ASN A 43 5.24 -20.73 41.02
C ASN A 43 5.32 -20.87 39.50
N THR A 44 6.41 -21.41 38.98
CA THR A 44 6.63 -21.54 37.53
C THR A 44 5.98 -22.79 36.91
N ALA A 45 5.02 -23.42 37.58
CA ALA A 45 4.43 -24.70 37.17
C ALA A 45 2.89 -24.68 37.07
N ALA A 46 2.25 -23.54 37.34
CA ALA A 46 0.82 -23.35 37.13
C ALA A 46 0.61 -22.59 35.82
N ALA A 47 -0.43 -22.97 35.05
CA ALA A 47 -0.79 -22.34 33.77
C ALA A 47 0.45 -22.17 32.87
N THR A 48 0.91 -23.26 32.26
CA THR A 48 2.14 -23.27 31.43
C THR A 48 1.82 -23.45 29.95
N GLY A 49 0.56 -23.26 29.57
CA GLY A 49 0.08 -23.34 28.20
C GLY A 49 -0.40 -21.98 27.75
N ASN A 50 -1.01 -21.90 26.56
CA ASN A 50 -1.67 -20.67 26.15
C ASN A 50 -3.03 -20.60 26.84
N ASP A 51 -3.12 -19.74 27.85
CA ASP A 51 -4.28 -19.63 28.73
C ASP A 51 -5.06 -18.34 28.46
N THR A 52 -6.39 -18.38 28.65
CA THR A 52 -7.28 -17.22 28.48
C THR A 52 -8.03 -16.95 29.77
N TYR A 53 -7.77 -15.80 30.36
CA TYR A 53 -8.37 -15.31 31.59
C TYR A 53 -9.59 -14.46 31.24
N VAL A 54 -10.77 -15.08 31.22
CA VAL A 54 -12.04 -14.42 30.84
C VAL A 54 -12.70 -13.77 32.06
N PHE A 55 -13.00 -12.48 31.94
CA PHE A 55 -13.71 -11.69 32.94
C PHE A 55 -15.16 -11.44 32.48
N ASP A 56 -16.12 -11.71 33.36
CA ASP A 56 -17.55 -11.59 33.07
C ASP A 56 -18.17 -10.35 33.72
N SER A 57 -19.17 -9.78 33.07
CA SER A 57 -19.80 -8.52 33.49
C SER A 57 -20.83 -8.67 34.62
N PHE A 58 -21.06 -9.89 35.13
CA PHE A 58 -22.12 -10.19 36.09
C PHE A 58 -21.61 -10.52 37.51
N SER A 59 -20.30 -10.63 37.73
CA SER A 59 -19.73 -10.86 39.06
C SER A 59 -18.70 -9.78 39.43
N VAL A 60 -18.70 -9.35 40.70
CA VAL A 60 -17.61 -8.53 41.24
C VAL A 60 -16.41 -9.45 41.40
N GLN A 61 -15.37 -9.23 40.61
CA GLN A 61 -14.19 -10.08 40.61
C GLN A 61 -13.06 -9.43 41.40
N PHE A 62 -12.66 -10.04 42.52
CA PHE A 62 -11.39 -9.74 43.19
C PHE A 62 -10.45 -10.92 42.99
N ARG A 63 -9.57 -10.81 41.98
CA ARG A 63 -8.72 -11.91 41.53
C ARG A 63 -7.30 -11.43 41.24
N SER A 64 -6.33 -12.19 41.72
CA SER A 64 -4.96 -12.15 41.24
C SER A 64 -4.69 -13.47 40.53
N PHE A 65 -4.22 -13.42 39.29
CA PHE A 65 -3.88 -14.62 38.55
C PHE A 65 -2.38 -14.71 38.30
N TRP A 66 -1.93 -15.94 38.04
CA TRP A 66 -0.54 -16.29 37.86
C TRP A 66 -0.41 -17.17 36.62
N ASP A 67 0.51 -16.79 35.74
CA ASP A 67 0.96 -17.59 34.61
C ASP A 67 2.50 -17.78 34.63
N ALA A 68 2.98 -18.90 34.09
CA ALA A 68 4.39 -19.27 34.08
C ALA A 68 4.97 -19.48 32.67
N ALA A 69 4.15 -19.70 31.64
CA ALA A 69 4.60 -19.83 30.24
C ALA A 69 3.40 -19.94 29.32
N GLY A 70 3.45 -19.33 28.15
CA GLY A 70 2.35 -19.39 27.20
C GLY A 70 2.40 -18.20 26.27
N SER A 71 1.40 -18.12 25.39
CA SER A 71 0.91 -16.84 24.91
C SER A 71 -0.49 -16.67 25.47
N ASP A 72 -0.61 -15.76 26.42
CA ASP A 72 -1.75 -15.70 27.32
C ASP A 72 -2.61 -14.48 27.04
N THR A 73 -3.88 -14.57 27.40
CA THR A 73 -4.86 -13.53 27.06
C THR A 73 -5.64 -13.07 28.28
N PHE A 74 -5.63 -11.76 28.51
CA PHE A 74 -6.58 -11.06 29.36
C PHE A 74 -7.84 -10.73 28.54
N ASP A 75 -8.98 -11.35 28.84
CA ASP A 75 -10.19 -11.19 28.04
C ASP A 75 -11.33 -10.52 28.82
N ALA A 76 -11.59 -9.25 28.51
CA ALA A 76 -12.71 -8.46 29.02
C ALA A 76 -13.81 -8.23 27.96
N SER A 77 -13.84 -9.00 26.86
CA SER A 77 -14.78 -8.85 25.72
C SER A 77 -16.26 -8.83 26.08
N ARG A 78 -16.62 -9.34 27.25
CA ARG A 78 -18.02 -9.42 27.75
C ARG A 78 -18.47 -8.17 28.50
N HIS A 79 -17.61 -7.15 28.61
CA HIS A 79 -17.90 -5.92 29.31
C HIS A 79 -18.49 -4.87 28.36
N ALA A 80 -19.57 -4.21 28.79
CA ALA A 80 -20.23 -3.15 28.01
C ALA A 80 -19.89 -1.74 28.49
N ASN A 81 -19.10 -1.62 29.56
CA ASN A 81 -18.63 -0.36 30.11
C ASN A 81 -17.11 -0.33 29.98
N ALA A 82 -16.55 0.87 30.01
CA ALA A 82 -15.11 1.10 30.04
C ALA A 82 -14.40 0.23 31.09
N VAL A 83 -13.35 -0.46 30.66
CA VAL A 83 -12.39 -1.19 31.50
C VAL A 83 -11.01 -0.56 31.39
N THR A 84 -10.18 -0.79 32.40
CA THR A 84 -8.76 -0.44 32.38
C THR A 84 -7.95 -1.71 32.58
N ILE A 85 -7.22 -2.15 31.55
CA ILE A 85 -6.39 -3.34 31.56
C ILE A 85 -4.93 -2.91 31.61
N ASN A 86 -4.16 -3.45 32.55
CA ASN A 86 -2.72 -3.26 32.62
C ASN A 86 -2.01 -4.62 32.70
N LEU A 87 -1.24 -4.96 31.65
CA LEU A 87 -0.54 -6.24 31.51
C LEU A 87 0.78 -6.30 32.29
N ASN A 88 1.18 -5.23 32.98
CA ASN A 88 2.43 -5.20 33.73
C ASN A 88 2.34 -6.01 35.03
N PRO A 89 3.22 -6.99 35.27
CA PRO A 89 3.22 -7.75 36.52
C PRO A 89 3.37 -6.86 37.75
N GLY A 90 2.57 -7.12 38.77
CA GLY A 90 2.52 -6.25 39.96
C GLY A 90 1.59 -5.04 39.81
N SER A 91 0.82 -4.95 38.73
CA SER A 91 -0.17 -3.88 38.49
C SER A 91 -1.60 -4.36 38.70
N PHE A 92 -2.51 -3.38 38.76
CA PHE A 92 -3.95 -3.59 38.89
C PHE A 92 -4.68 -3.19 37.60
N SER A 93 -5.76 -3.88 37.32
CA SER A 93 -6.75 -3.61 36.28
C SER A 93 -8.11 -3.34 36.93
N THR A 94 -8.93 -2.52 36.28
CA THR A 94 -10.32 -2.23 36.65
C THR A 94 -11.26 -2.82 35.60
N ILE A 95 -11.93 -3.93 35.91
CA ILE A 95 -12.81 -4.62 34.94
C ILE A 95 -14.30 -4.49 35.26
N SER A 96 -14.67 -4.01 36.45
CA SER A 96 -16.10 -3.84 36.84
C SER A 96 -16.49 -2.39 37.01
N THR A 97 -17.68 -2.02 36.56
CA THR A 97 -18.33 -0.79 37.05
C THR A 97 -18.80 -0.95 38.48
N PRO A 98 -18.91 0.14 39.27
CA PRO A 98 -19.44 0.06 40.61
C PRO A 98 -20.87 -0.49 40.58
N PHE A 99 -21.26 -1.19 41.63
CA PHE A 99 -22.60 -1.71 41.89
C PHE A 99 -23.72 -0.86 41.23
N LYS A 100 -24.54 -1.48 40.36
CA LYS A 100 -25.82 -0.86 39.98
C LYS A 100 -26.60 -0.60 41.26
N ASN A 101 -26.83 0.68 41.53
CA ASN A 101 -27.56 1.15 42.69
C ASN A 101 -28.98 0.56 42.68
N GLY A 102 -29.31 -0.27 43.68
CA GLY A 102 -30.61 -0.93 43.86
C GLY A 102 -30.44 -2.44 43.95
N ALA A 103 -30.16 -3.03 45.11
CA ALA A 103 -31.14 -3.12 46.20
C ALA A 103 -30.51 -3.18 47.62
N TRP A 104 -29.24 -2.82 47.77
CA TRP A 104 -28.50 -3.03 49.03
C TRP A 104 -27.55 -1.87 49.37
N ALA A 105 -28.02 -0.62 49.22
CA ALA A 105 -27.29 0.53 49.73
C ALA A 105 -27.27 0.46 51.27
N VAL A 106 -26.23 -0.13 51.85
CA VAL A 106 -25.96 -0.03 53.28
C VAL A 106 -25.25 1.31 53.51
N ASP A 107 -25.87 2.18 54.32
CA ASP A 107 -25.31 3.42 54.84
C ASP A 107 -24.96 4.56 53.88
N GLY A 108 -25.65 4.71 52.75
CA GLY A 108 -25.66 5.99 52.00
C GLY A 108 -24.32 6.43 51.40
N TYR A 109 -23.29 5.58 51.44
CA TYR A 109 -22.03 5.80 50.73
C TYR A 109 -22.20 5.40 49.26
N GLN A 110 -22.18 6.39 48.39
CA GLN A 110 -22.08 6.22 46.94
C GLN A 110 -20.65 5.76 46.61
N TYR A 111 -20.41 4.45 46.51
CA TYR A 111 -19.15 3.95 45.96
C TYR A 111 -19.21 4.07 44.44
N SER A 112 -18.75 5.22 43.94
CA SER A 112 -18.61 5.53 42.51
C SER A 112 -17.12 5.54 42.12
N GLN A 113 -16.34 4.60 42.63
CA GLN A 113 -14.93 4.49 42.24
C GLN A 113 -14.74 3.18 41.47
N ALA A 114 -14.11 3.28 40.30
CA ALA A 114 -13.40 2.18 39.68
C ALA A 114 -12.57 1.47 40.75
N LEU A 115 -12.79 0.18 40.95
CA LEU A 115 -12.03 -0.61 41.91
C LEU A 115 -10.94 -1.36 41.16
N ASP A 116 -9.70 -1.23 41.65
CA ASP A 116 -8.59 -2.12 41.34
C ASP A 116 -8.96 -3.53 41.79
N ASN A 117 -9.54 -4.31 40.87
CA ASN A 117 -10.25 -5.54 41.22
C ASN A 117 -9.58 -6.78 40.60
N VAL A 118 -8.76 -6.61 39.58
CA VAL A 118 -7.95 -7.68 38.99
C VAL A 118 -6.48 -7.30 39.07
N SER A 119 -5.59 -8.27 39.36
CA SER A 119 -4.14 -8.04 39.36
C SER A 119 -3.36 -9.19 38.76
N ILE A 120 -2.17 -8.86 38.25
CA ILE A 120 -1.22 -9.83 37.68
C ILE A 120 -0.10 -10.06 38.69
N ALA A 121 0.15 -11.33 39.03
CA ALA A 121 1.23 -11.70 39.94
C ALA A 121 2.61 -11.23 39.42
N TYR A 122 3.55 -10.96 40.33
CA TYR A 122 4.90 -10.58 39.92
C TYR A 122 5.58 -11.72 39.15
N GLY A 123 6.25 -11.39 38.04
CA GLY A 123 6.95 -12.38 37.21
C GLY A 123 6.04 -13.19 36.30
N THR A 124 4.73 -12.87 36.24
CA THR A 124 3.82 -13.34 35.20
C THR A 124 3.91 -12.41 33.98
N ILE A 125 3.92 -12.98 32.79
CA ILE A 125 3.87 -12.27 31.52
C ILE A 125 2.53 -12.62 30.88
N ILE A 126 1.87 -11.62 30.30
CA ILE A 126 0.64 -11.79 29.52
C ILE A 126 0.84 -10.98 28.24
N GLU A 127 0.71 -11.62 27.09
CA GLU A 127 0.99 -11.00 25.80
C GLU A 127 -0.25 -10.33 25.19
N ASN A 128 -1.45 -10.84 25.48
CA ASN A 128 -2.64 -10.40 24.77
C ASN A 128 -3.68 -9.78 25.71
N ALA A 129 -4.38 -8.76 25.23
CA ALA A 129 -5.50 -8.15 25.93
C ALA A 129 -6.65 -7.87 24.97
N VAL A 130 -7.87 -8.13 25.43
CA VAL A 130 -9.11 -7.86 24.70
C VAL A 130 -10.03 -7.02 25.59
N GLY A 131 -10.34 -5.79 25.15
CA GLY A 131 -11.33 -4.89 25.72
C GLY A 131 -12.77 -5.35 25.46
N GLY A 132 -13.72 -4.63 26.04
CA GLY A 132 -15.16 -4.80 25.86
C GLY A 132 -15.74 -3.87 24.78
N SER A 133 -17.02 -3.50 24.92
CA SER A 133 -17.70 -2.57 24.02
C SER A 133 -17.84 -1.15 24.60
N GLY A 134 -17.01 -0.81 25.59
CA GLY A 134 -16.95 0.53 26.19
C GLY A 134 -15.65 1.23 25.79
N ASN A 135 -15.47 2.48 26.22
CA ASN A 135 -14.23 3.23 25.95
C ASN A 135 -13.10 2.76 26.87
N ASP A 136 -12.33 1.79 26.42
CA ASP A 136 -11.39 1.06 27.22
C ASP A 136 -10.01 1.72 27.23
N THR A 137 -9.22 1.37 28.24
CA THR A 137 -7.80 1.72 28.29
C THR A 137 -6.99 0.45 28.53
N ILE A 138 -6.16 0.10 27.57
CA ILE A 138 -5.35 -1.11 27.60
C ILE A 138 -3.89 -0.69 27.56
N THR A 139 -3.11 -1.18 28.52
CA THR A 139 -1.67 -0.97 28.61
C THR A 139 -0.97 -2.31 28.55
N GLY A 140 -0.14 -2.49 27.53
CA GLY A 140 0.76 -3.60 27.31
C GLY A 140 1.90 -3.64 28.32
N ASN A 141 2.99 -4.30 27.96
CA ASN A 141 4.16 -4.49 28.80
C ASN A 141 5.44 -4.42 27.97
N ALA A 142 6.47 -5.19 28.33
CA ALA A 142 7.79 -5.10 27.67
C ALA A 142 8.04 -6.20 26.63
N VAL A 143 7.04 -7.04 26.35
CA VAL A 143 7.10 -8.08 25.33
C VAL A 143 6.13 -7.74 24.22
N CYS A 144 6.29 -8.35 23.04
CA CYS A 144 5.34 -8.23 21.94
C CYS A 144 3.92 -8.57 22.40
N ASN A 145 3.01 -7.63 22.24
CA ASN A 145 1.62 -7.75 22.65
C ASN A 145 0.67 -7.75 21.44
N THR A 146 -0.49 -8.38 21.62
CA THR A 146 -1.66 -8.15 20.76
C THR A 146 -2.74 -7.50 21.60
N LEU A 147 -3.04 -6.23 21.32
CA LEU A 147 -4.01 -5.45 22.07
C LEU A 147 -5.24 -5.18 21.19
N THR A 148 -6.43 -5.56 21.66
CA THR A 148 -7.70 -5.39 20.93
C THR A 148 -8.67 -4.56 21.75
N GLY A 149 -9.11 -3.40 21.24
CA GLY A 149 -10.09 -2.51 21.88
C GLY A 149 -11.53 -3.03 21.76
N ASN A 150 -11.89 -3.52 20.57
CA ASN A 150 -13.23 -3.91 20.12
C ASN A 150 -14.13 -2.72 19.76
N ALA A 151 -15.00 -2.24 20.64
CA ALA A 151 -15.91 -1.15 20.28
C ALA A 151 -15.92 -0.10 21.37
N GLY A 152 -15.96 1.17 20.99
CA GLY A 152 -15.74 2.26 21.93
C GLY A 152 -14.66 3.19 21.40
N ALA A 153 -14.42 4.30 22.10
CA ALA A 153 -13.27 5.15 21.82
C ALA A 153 -12.13 4.72 22.76
N ASP A 154 -11.31 3.79 22.29
CA ASP A 154 -10.34 3.05 23.08
C ASP A 154 -8.97 3.71 23.09
N ARG A 155 -8.19 3.41 24.12
CA ARG A 155 -6.78 3.80 24.24
C ARG A 155 -5.94 2.56 24.42
N LEU A 156 -5.09 2.28 23.44
CA LEU A 156 -4.19 1.13 23.42
C LEU A 156 -2.75 1.65 23.49
N HIS A 157 -2.02 1.27 24.54
CA HIS A 157 -0.63 1.63 24.76
C HIS A 157 0.22 0.35 24.77
N GLY A 158 1.04 0.12 23.73
CA GLY A 158 1.90 -1.05 23.59
C GLY A 158 3.04 -1.10 24.61
N LEU A 159 3.75 0.02 24.75
CA LEU A 159 4.93 0.24 25.59
C LEU A 159 6.24 -0.22 24.94
N ASP A 160 6.89 -1.30 25.37
CA ASP A 160 8.11 -1.81 24.73
C ASP A 160 7.78 -3.16 24.06
N GLY A 161 8.35 -3.43 22.89
CA GLY A 161 8.09 -4.67 22.16
C GLY A 161 7.58 -4.35 20.76
N ASP A 162 7.52 -5.37 19.90
CA ASP A 162 6.91 -5.21 18.57
C ASP A 162 5.42 -5.61 18.69
N ASP A 163 4.54 -4.61 18.81
CA ASP A 163 3.14 -4.81 19.17
C ASP A 163 2.17 -4.78 17.98
N TYR A 164 1.08 -5.54 18.10
CA TYR A 164 -0.07 -5.49 17.20
C TYR A 164 -1.24 -4.78 17.90
N LEU A 165 -1.71 -3.67 17.31
CA LEU A 165 -2.76 -2.83 17.87
C LEU A 165 -4.01 -2.88 17.00
N ILE A 166 -5.12 -3.33 17.58
CA ILE A 166 -6.43 -3.43 16.91
C ILE A 166 -7.41 -2.56 17.69
N GLY A 167 -7.73 -1.37 17.15
CA GLY A 167 -8.71 -0.46 17.78
C GLY A 167 -10.12 -1.03 17.74
N GLY A 168 -10.61 -1.24 16.52
CA GLY A 168 -11.94 -1.76 16.24
C GLY A 168 -12.91 -0.63 15.87
N GLN A 169 -14.11 -0.62 16.45
CA GLN A 169 -15.15 0.37 16.17
C GLN A 169 -15.06 1.58 17.10
N GLY A 170 -14.68 2.75 16.56
CA GLY A 170 -14.78 4.02 17.26
C GLY A 170 -13.66 4.96 16.86
N ASP A 171 -13.46 6.04 17.63
CA ASP A 171 -12.32 6.93 17.45
C ASP A 171 -11.22 6.52 18.44
N ASP A 172 -10.30 5.66 18.02
CA ASP A 172 -9.33 5.03 18.90
C ASP A 172 -8.00 5.80 18.95
N THR A 173 -7.22 5.58 20.01
CA THR A 173 -5.82 6.00 20.08
C THR A 173 -4.94 4.77 20.20
N LEU A 174 -4.12 4.52 19.18
CA LEU A 174 -3.19 3.41 19.10
C LEU A 174 -1.77 3.96 19.25
N ASP A 175 -1.17 3.73 20.42
CA ASP A 175 0.17 4.16 20.78
C ASP A 175 1.08 2.93 20.89
N GLY A 176 1.92 2.69 19.89
CA GLY A 176 2.83 1.53 19.85
C GLY A 176 3.88 1.62 20.95
N GLY A 177 4.70 2.66 20.87
CA GLY A 177 5.69 2.97 21.88
C GLY A 177 7.10 2.72 21.33
N ASN A 178 7.87 1.88 22.01
CA ASN A 178 9.20 1.48 21.59
C ASN A 178 9.13 0.10 20.94
N GLY A 179 9.65 -0.02 19.72
CA GLY A 179 9.69 -1.28 19.01
C GLY A 179 9.34 -1.05 17.56
N PHE A 180 8.92 -2.10 16.88
CA PHE A 180 8.30 -2.00 15.57
C PHE A 180 6.83 -2.39 15.69
N ASP A 181 5.95 -1.39 15.69
CA ASP A 181 4.54 -1.59 16.00
C ASP A 181 3.67 -1.56 14.74
N ILE A 182 2.61 -2.38 14.71
CA ILE A 182 1.69 -2.52 13.58
C ILE A 182 0.26 -2.26 14.03
N ALA A 183 -0.37 -1.24 13.44
CA ALA A 183 -1.81 -1.04 13.54
C ALA A 183 -2.56 -1.97 12.56
N MET A 184 -3.56 -2.70 13.03
CA MET A 184 -4.29 -3.68 12.23
C MET A 184 -5.75 -3.27 12.04
N PHE A 185 -6.21 -3.28 10.80
CA PHE A 185 -7.58 -2.88 10.43
C PHE A 185 -8.38 -4.03 9.79
N GLY A 186 -7.85 -5.25 9.76
CA GLY A 186 -8.45 -6.37 9.02
C GLY A 186 -9.83 -6.85 9.50
N ASP A 187 -10.32 -6.35 10.63
CA ASP A 187 -11.69 -6.58 11.12
C ASP A 187 -12.71 -5.61 10.51
N SER A 188 -12.24 -4.58 9.82
CA SER A 188 -13.04 -3.58 9.14
C SER A 188 -13.61 -4.08 7.80
N PRO A 189 -14.89 -3.80 7.49
CA PRO A 189 -15.54 -4.23 6.25
C PRO A 189 -15.30 -3.30 5.05
N ASP A 190 -14.90 -2.04 5.26
CA ASP A 190 -14.63 -1.08 4.18
C ASP A 190 -13.12 -0.82 4.07
N ALA A 191 -12.70 -0.20 2.97
CA ALA A 191 -11.30 0.16 2.78
C ALA A 191 -10.84 1.30 3.71
N VAL A 192 -9.56 1.29 4.09
CA VAL A 192 -8.93 2.27 4.97
C VAL A 192 -7.98 3.21 4.23
N THR A 193 -7.80 4.41 4.79
CA THR A 193 -6.67 5.28 4.43
C THR A 193 -5.82 5.51 5.67
N VAL A 194 -4.63 4.89 5.67
CA VAL A 194 -3.64 4.98 6.75
C VAL A 194 -2.60 6.01 6.38
N ASP A 195 -2.46 7.06 7.19
CA ASP A 195 -1.41 8.07 7.03
C ASP A 195 -0.52 8.15 8.27
N LEU A 196 0.59 7.40 8.25
CA LEU A 196 1.57 7.41 9.32
C LEU A 196 2.29 8.77 9.43
N SER A 197 2.31 9.57 8.35
CA SER A 197 2.99 10.87 8.35
C SER A 197 2.23 11.95 9.14
N SER A 198 0.89 11.87 9.16
CA SER A 198 0.06 12.76 9.96
C SER A 198 -0.34 12.17 11.32
N GLY A 199 -0.08 10.88 11.55
CA GLY A 199 -0.46 10.18 12.78
C GLY A 199 -1.96 9.92 12.87
N TYR A 200 -2.65 9.86 11.72
CA TYR A 200 -4.09 9.65 11.65
C TYR A 200 -4.42 8.54 10.67
N VAL A 201 -5.44 7.76 11.03
CA VAL A 201 -6.09 6.81 10.13
C VAL A 201 -7.52 7.22 9.96
N VAL A 202 -7.97 7.19 8.72
CA VAL A 202 -9.40 7.19 8.43
C VAL A 202 -9.76 5.72 8.30
N SER A 203 -10.22 5.13 9.41
CA SER A 203 -10.54 3.72 9.49
C SER A 203 -12.01 3.47 9.14
N ALA A 204 -12.26 2.26 8.68
CA ALA A 204 -13.52 1.85 8.09
C ALA A 204 -14.47 1.24 9.13
N TRP A 205 -14.87 2.08 10.07
CA TRP A 205 -16.15 1.95 10.79
C TRP A 205 -16.83 3.33 10.93
N GLY A 206 -16.34 4.33 10.20
CA GLY A 206 -16.72 5.73 10.33
C GLY A 206 -15.97 6.48 11.44
N GLY A 207 -15.08 5.79 12.17
CA GLY A 207 -14.18 6.35 13.16
C GLY A 207 -12.92 6.97 12.57
N ARG A 208 -12.22 7.75 13.37
CA ARG A 208 -10.90 8.30 13.05
C ARG A 208 -9.94 7.95 14.17
N ASP A 209 -9.07 6.98 13.87
CA ASP A 209 -8.06 6.56 14.81
C ASP A 209 -6.84 7.49 14.76
N THR A 210 -6.22 7.67 15.92
CA THR A 210 -4.97 8.38 16.09
C THR A 210 -3.86 7.37 16.30
N LEU A 211 -2.83 7.42 15.45
CA LEU A 211 -1.65 6.58 15.57
C LEU A 211 -0.49 7.37 16.16
N VAL A 212 0.16 6.80 17.18
CA VAL A 212 1.31 7.38 17.86
C VAL A 212 2.40 6.31 17.92
N SER A 213 3.61 6.64 17.47
CA SER A 213 4.76 5.71 17.49
C SER A 213 4.41 4.35 16.87
N VAL A 214 3.89 4.36 15.64
CA VAL A 214 3.53 3.17 14.87
C VAL A 214 4.27 3.23 13.53
N GLU A 215 5.01 2.18 13.21
CA GLU A 215 5.84 2.08 12.01
C GLU A 215 5.17 1.27 10.90
N GLY A 216 4.17 0.45 11.21
CA GLY A 216 3.48 -0.38 10.23
C GLY A 216 1.96 -0.38 10.31
N ALA A 217 1.33 -0.86 9.24
CA ALA A 217 -0.10 -1.07 9.21
C ALA A 217 -0.52 -2.25 8.33
N ALA A 218 -1.59 -2.92 8.74
CA ALA A 218 -2.25 -3.97 7.96
C ALA A 218 -3.67 -3.54 7.59
N GLY A 219 -3.97 -3.57 6.30
CA GLY A 219 -5.26 -3.19 5.72
C GLY A 219 -6.36 -4.24 5.88
N THR A 220 -7.28 -4.21 4.93
CA THR A 220 -8.58 -4.84 4.93
C THR A 220 -8.72 -5.78 3.72
N GLY A 221 -9.97 -6.13 3.37
CA GLY A 221 -10.29 -6.77 2.10
C GLY A 221 -10.74 -5.80 1.00
N GLY A 222 -10.66 -4.48 1.26
CA GLY A 222 -10.99 -3.41 0.32
C GLY A 222 -9.75 -2.75 -0.27
N ASN A 223 -9.95 -1.76 -1.14
CA ASN A 223 -8.87 -1.04 -1.81
C ASN A 223 -8.27 0.04 -0.90
N ASP A 224 -7.23 -0.32 -0.15
CA ASP A 224 -6.64 0.50 0.89
C ASP A 224 -5.59 1.49 0.36
N VAL A 225 -5.35 2.55 1.13
CA VAL A 225 -4.32 3.55 0.84
C VAL A 225 -3.41 3.71 2.05
N PHE A 226 -2.11 3.50 1.86
CA PHE A 226 -1.07 3.66 2.88
C PHE A 226 -0.14 4.81 2.51
N ILE A 227 0.11 5.71 3.46
CA ILE A 227 1.04 6.83 3.32
C ILE A 227 2.11 6.68 4.40
N GLY A 228 3.34 6.44 3.95
CA GLY A 228 4.50 6.27 4.81
C GLY A 228 5.05 7.58 5.37
N THR A 229 6.00 7.45 6.27
CA THR A 229 6.81 8.53 6.85
C THR A 229 8.15 8.65 6.12
N GLY A 230 9.08 9.43 6.68
CA GLY A 230 10.49 9.39 6.25
C GLY A 230 11.32 8.28 6.93
N GLY A 231 10.75 7.56 7.90
CA GLY A 231 11.32 6.38 8.56
C GLY A 231 11.03 5.09 7.81
N ASN A 232 11.45 3.95 8.35
CA ASN A 232 11.20 2.63 7.74
C ASN A 232 9.79 2.16 8.08
N ASN A 233 8.93 1.98 7.09
CA ASN A 233 7.56 1.55 7.30
C ASN A 233 7.27 0.14 6.77
N HIS A 234 6.28 -0.54 7.35
CA HIS A 234 5.87 -1.90 6.94
C HIS A 234 4.36 -1.94 6.70
N PHE A 235 3.97 -2.19 5.46
CA PHE A 235 2.57 -2.21 5.07
C PHE A 235 2.14 -3.56 4.52
N PHE A 236 0.93 -3.98 4.89
CA PHE A 236 0.25 -5.14 4.30
C PHE A 236 -1.08 -4.66 3.74
N GLY A 237 -1.26 -4.78 2.42
CA GLY A 237 -2.48 -4.38 1.71
C GLY A 237 -3.65 -5.30 2.07
N GLY A 238 -3.53 -6.58 1.71
CA GLY A 238 -4.52 -7.59 2.05
C GLY A 238 -5.20 -8.10 0.79
N GLN A 239 -6.52 -7.92 0.70
CA GLN A 239 -7.22 -8.12 -0.57
C GLN A 239 -7.69 -6.76 -1.07
N GLY A 240 -7.74 -6.56 -2.39
CA GLY A 240 -8.15 -5.29 -2.96
C GLY A 240 -7.09 -4.76 -3.91
N ASP A 241 -7.43 -3.72 -4.65
CA ASP A 241 -6.45 -2.98 -5.45
C ASP A 241 -5.86 -1.88 -4.55
N ASP A 242 -4.75 -2.17 -3.86
CA ASP A 242 -4.18 -1.32 -2.81
C ASP A 242 -3.16 -0.31 -3.33
N THR A 243 -2.93 0.78 -2.59
CA THR A 243 -1.95 1.81 -2.94
C THR A 243 -1.06 2.17 -1.77
N VAL A 244 0.27 2.12 -1.96
CA VAL A 244 1.25 2.66 -1.03
C VAL A 244 1.96 3.89 -1.59
N VAL A 245 2.09 4.93 -0.77
CA VAL A 245 2.84 6.16 -1.05
C VAL A 245 4.07 6.22 -0.15
N TYR A 246 5.25 5.99 -0.73
CA TYR A 246 6.52 6.12 -0.01
C TYR A 246 6.95 7.57 0.13
N ASN A 247 7.47 7.93 1.31
CA ASN A 247 7.92 9.30 1.64
C ASN A 247 9.37 9.37 2.15
N GLY A 248 10.15 8.30 2.01
CA GLY A 248 11.53 8.20 2.49
C GLY A 248 11.80 6.81 3.05
N GLY A 249 12.84 6.63 3.86
CA GLY A 249 13.08 5.36 4.56
C GLY A 249 13.41 4.15 3.67
N ALA A 250 13.69 3.02 4.34
CA ALA A 250 13.74 1.69 3.75
C ALA A 250 12.47 0.93 4.19
N ASP A 251 11.46 1.01 3.35
CA ASP A 251 10.11 0.51 3.54
C ASP A 251 9.95 -0.91 3.00
N TRP A 252 8.95 -1.60 3.55
CA TRP A 252 8.44 -2.85 3.03
C TRP A 252 6.94 -2.76 2.80
N PHE A 253 6.46 -3.22 1.64
CA PHE A 253 5.03 -3.35 1.34
C PHE A 253 4.74 -4.70 0.72
N ASP A 254 3.68 -5.36 1.16
CA ASP A 254 3.07 -6.48 0.46
C ASP A 254 1.64 -6.10 0.08
N GLY A 255 1.37 -5.97 -1.22
CA GLY A 255 0.03 -5.64 -1.73
C GLY A 255 -0.98 -6.76 -1.49
N GLY A 256 -0.53 -8.02 -1.39
CA GLY A 256 -1.43 -9.15 -1.22
C GLY A 256 -2.11 -9.56 -2.53
N THR A 257 -3.45 -9.59 -2.55
CA THR A 257 -4.21 -10.00 -3.75
C THR A 257 -4.96 -8.83 -4.36
N GLY A 258 -4.80 -8.63 -5.66
CA GLY A 258 -5.48 -7.59 -6.42
C GLY A 258 -4.50 -7.01 -7.41
N ARG A 259 -4.68 -5.74 -7.78
CA ARG A 259 -3.71 -4.99 -8.58
C ARG A 259 -3.20 -3.81 -7.78
N ASP A 260 -2.00 -3.98 -7.26
CA ASP A 260 -1.47 -3.09 -6.24
C ASP A 260 -0.51 -2.07 -6.86
N THR A 261 -0.52 -0.86 -6.29
CA THR A 261 0.22 0.28 -6.79
C THR A 261 1.18 0.83 -5.75
N ALA A 262 2.46 0.85 -6.08
CA ALA A 262 3.47 1.58 -5.32
C ALA A 262 3.77 2.93 -5.98
N THR A 263 3.75 4.02 -5.22
CA THR A 263 4.06 5.37 -5.67
C THR A 263 4.94 6.12 -4.67
N GLY A 264 5.27 7.37 -4.98
CA GLY A 264 6.17 8.20 -4.16
C GLY A 264 7.62 8.21 -4.67
N PHE A 265 7.94 7.40 -5.67
CA PHE A 265 9.28 7.35 -6.25
C PHE A 265 9.70 8.68 -6.91
N GLY A 266 11.02 8.85 -7.05
CA GLY A 266 11.69 9.91 -7.79
C GLY A 266 11.60 9.71 -9.30
N LEU A 267 12.62 10.13 -10.03
CA LEU A 267 12.71 9.90 -11.47
C LEU A 267 13.19 8.47 -11.72
N ARG A 268 12.61 7.77 -12.69
CA ARG A 268 12.94 6.36 -12.91
C ARG A 268 14.43 6.10 -13.15
N HIS A 269 15.11 6.98 -13.88
CA HIS A 269 16.53 6.80 -14.19
C HIS A 269 17.45 6.90 -12.96
N GLU A 270 16.95 7.40 -11.82
CA GLU A 270 17.69 7.43 -10.54
C GLU A 270 17.78 6.02 -9.92
N TYR A 271 17.01 5.05 -10.42
CA TYR A 271 16.91 3.69 -9.88
C TYR A 271 17.59 2.70 -10.83
N SER A 272 18.82 2.30 -10.48
CA SER A 272 19.65 1.43 -11.33
C SER A 272 19.40 -0.08 -11.16
N ALA A 273 18.57 -0.50 -10.20
CA ALA A 273 18.30 -1.91 -9.91
C ALA A 273 16.81 -2.14 -9.70
N PHE A 274 16.20 -2.89 -10.63
CA PHE A 274 14.96 -3.62 -10.41
C PHE A 274 15.34 -5.09 -10.37
N SER A 275 15.34 -5.69 -9.18
CA SER A 275 15.46 -7.13 -9.06
C SER A 275 14.06 -7.71 -9.01
N PHE A 276 13.65 -8.39 -10.07
CA PHE A 276 12.40 -9.14 -10.10
C PHE A 276 12.68 -10.54 -9.55
N GLY A 277 12.41 -10.73 -8.27
CA GLY A 277 12.57 -12.00 -7.55
C GLY A 277 11.21 -12.61 -7.22
N GLY A 278 10.62 -13.33 -8.17
CA GLY A 278 9.22 -13.77 -8.01
C GLY A 278 8.28 -12.57 -7.99
N ASN A 279 7.44 -12.45 -6.96
CA ASN A 279 6.54 -11.30 -6.77
C ASN A 279 7.20 -10.13 -6.04
N ASN A 280 8.48 -10.23 -5.68
CA ASN A 280 9.19 -9.19 -4.95
C ASN A 280 10.04 -8.32 -5.89
N VAL A 281 9.93 -7.00 -5.70
CA VAL A 281 10.69 -5.96 -6.40
C VAL A 281 11.33 -5.05 -5.35
N THR A 282 12.61 -4.73 -5.52
CA THR A 282 13.25 -3.68 -4.72
C THR A 282 13.53 -2.46 -5.60
N VAL A 283 13.05 -1.29 -5.18
CA VAL A 283 13.22 -0.01 -5.88
C VAL A 283 13.81 1.01 -4.93
N GLY A 284 15.11 1.30 -5.07
CA GLY A 284 15.80 2.36 -4.31
C GLY A 284 15.77 2.20 -2.80
N GLY A 285 15.83 0.96 -2.31
CA GLY A 285 15.74 0.63 -0.88
C GLY A 285 14.35 0.18 -0.44
N GLN A 286 13.30 0.49 -1.21
CA GLN A 286 11.93 0.02 -0.93
C GLN A 286 11.76 -1.41 -1.42
N ALA A 287 11.39 -2.31 -0.52
CA ALA A 287 11.05 -3.69 -0.85
C ALA A 287 9.53 -3.83 -1.01
N THR A 288 9.08 -4.33 -2.15
CA THR A 288 7.65 -4.52 -2.43
C THR A 288 7.39 -5.96 -2.85
N GLY A 289 6.42 -6.63 -2.26
CA GLY A 289 5.86 -7.90 -2.71
C GLY A 289 4.47 -7.71 -3.28
N ASN A 290 4.10 -8.51 -4.28
CA ASN A 290 2.77 -8.49 -4.89
C ASN A 290 2.36 -7.07 -5.32
N VAL A 291 3.20 -6.43 -6.14
CA VAL A 291 2.91 -5.10 -6.70
C VAL A 291 3.04 -5.12 -8.21
N GLU A 292 1.98 -4.66 -8.87
CA GLU A 292 1.80 -4.70 -10.31
C GLU A 292 2.16 -3.39 -11.00
N LYS A 293 2.12 -2.28 -10.25
CA LYS A 293 2.28 -0.93 -10.80
C LYS A 293 3.19 -0.08 -9.93
N PHE A 294 4.23 0.49 -10.54
CA PHE A 294 5.17 1.40 -9.89
C PHE A 294 5.09 2.78 -10.55
N VAL A 295 4.70 3.79 -9.79
CA VAL A 295 4.48 5.15 -10.28
C VAL A 295 5.65 6.04 -9.87
N PHE A 296 6.40 6.50 -10.87
CA PHE A 296 7.52 7.41 -10.75
C PHE A 296 7.08 8.85 -11.07
N ALA A 297 7.94 9.80 -10.77
CA ALA A 297 7.73 11.21 -11.10
C ALA A 297 7.57 11.47 -12.60
N ASP A 298 8.17 10.61 -13.43
CA ASP A 298 8.29 10.73 -14.89
C ASP A 298 7.56 9.62 -15.67
N GLY A 299 6.78 8.77 -15.01
CA GLY A 299 6.00 7.74 -15.70
C GLY A 299 5.61 6.57 -14.80
N THR A 300 5.24 5.46 -15.43
CA THR A 300 4.78 4.27 -14.72
C THR A 300 5.42 3.01 -15.30
N LEU A 301 5.90 2.15 -14.42
CA LEU A 301 6.36 0.81 -14.75
C LEU A 301 5.27 -0.20 -14.41
N VAL A 302 4.85 -0.99 -15.40
CA VAL A 302 3.77 -1.99 -15.28
C VAL A 302 4.34 -3.39 -15.40
N THR A 303 4.06 -4.26 -14.44
CA THR A 303 4.49 -5.67 -14.44
C THR A 303 3.34 -6.66 -14.60
N ASP A 304 2.09 -6.19 -14.47
CA ASP A 304 0.89 -7.02 -14.64
C ASP A 304 0.61 -7.38 -16.10
N THR A 305 0.43 -8.67 -16.33
CA THR A 305 0.06 -9.23 -17.63
C THR A 305 -1.38 -8.93 -18.04
N ALA A 306 -2.26 -8.61 -17.09
CA ALA A 306 -3.65 -8.24 -17.33
C ALA A 306 -3.85 -6.72 -17.56
N ASP A 307 -2.86 -5.90 -17.21
CA ASP A 307 -2.92 -4.44 -17.37
C ASP A 307 -3.13 -4.02 -18.83
N THR A 308 -3.76 -2.86 -19.03
CA THR A 308 -4.03 -2.27 -20.33
C THR A 308 -2.77 -2.13 -21.18
N ALA A 309 -1.64 -1.75 -20.58
CA ALA A 309 -0.36 -1.66 -21.29
C ALA A 309 0.10 -3.02 -21.83
N ALA A 310 -0.10 -4.10 -21.07
CA ALA A 310 0.23 -5.45 -21.50
C ALA A 310 -0.70 -5.93 -22.63
N GLN A 311 -1.99 -5.59 -22.57
CA GLN A 311 -2.96 -5.86 -23.64
C GLN A 311 -2.58 -5.14 -24.93
N VAL A 312 -2.22 -3.85 -24.85
CA VAL A 312 -1.75 -3.07 -26.01
C VAL A 312 -0.45 -3.65 -26.56
N PHE A 313 0.52 -4.00 -25.70
CA PHE A 313 1.76 -4.65 -26.11
C PHE A 313 1.50 -5.94 -26.91
N ARG A 314 0.60 -6.80 -26.42
CA ARG A 314 0.20 -8.03 -27.14
C ARG A 314 -0.52 -7.72 -28.45
N LEU A 315 -1.35 -6.70 -28.49
CA LEU A 315 -2.06 -6.29 -29.70
C LEU A 315 -1.09 -5.87 -30.81
N TYR A 316 -0.03 -5.13 -30.49
CA TYR A 316 1.06 -4.82 -31.42
C TYR A 316 1.74 -6.09 -31.96
N GLY A 317 2.04 -7.05 -31.09
CA GLY A 317 2.59 -8.34 -31.49
C GLY A 317 1.63 -9.10 -32.43
N ALA A 318 0.35 -9.18 -32.08
CA ALA A 318 -0.66 -9.91 -32.84
C ALA A 318 -0.93 -9.30 -34.23
N THR A 319 -0.91 -7.97 -34.32
CA THR A 319 -1.31 -7.26 -35.55
C THR A 319 -0.13 -6.88 -36.43
N LEU A 320 0.99 -6.46 -35.85
CA LEU A 320 2.13 -5.92 -36.59
C LEU A 320 3.32 -6.89 -36.55
N GLY A 321 3.40 -7.77 -35.56
CA GLY A 321 4.50 -8.73 -35.40
C GLY A 321 5.79 -8.07 -34.89
N ARG A 322 5.66 -7.00 -34.11
CA ARG A 322 6.76 -6.26 -33.50
C ARG A 322 6.32 -5.68 -32.15
N ALA A 323 7.29 -5.35 -31.31
CA ALA A 323 7.03 -4.57 -30.10
C ALA A 323 6.53 -3.15 -30.46
N PRO A 324 5.70 -2.53 -29.60
CA PRO A 324 5.31 -1.14 -29.76
C PRO A 324 6.51 -0.20 -29.61
N ASP A 325 6.47 0.93 -30.32
CA ASP A 325 7.23 2.10 -29.92
C ASP A 325 6.58 2.73 -28.67
N LEU A 326 7.36 3.43 -27.85
CA LEU A 326 6.90 3.93 -26.55
C LEU A 326 5.78 4.97 -26.67
N GLY A 327 5.83 5.83 -27.69
CA GLY A 327 4.78 6.80 -27.97
C GLY A 327 3.46 6.13 -28.35
N GLY A 328 3.54 5.10 -29.19
CA GLY A 328 2.42 4.25 -29.58
C GLY A 328 1.83 3.50 -28.39
N LEU A 329 2.66 2.79 -27.61
CA LEU A 329 2.24 2.09 -26.40
C LEU A 329 1.48 3.03 -25.46
N ARG A 330 2.12 4.16 -25.10
CA ARG A 330 1.51 5.19 -24.24
C ARG A 330 0.17 5.69 -24.78
N SER A 331 0.11 6.03 -26.06
CA SER A 331 -1.09 6.65 -26.65
C SER A 331 -2.27 5.69 -26.63
N TRP A 332 -2.06 4.43 -27.03
CA TRP A 332 -3.10 3.42 -27.03
C TRP A 332 -3.50 3.01 -25.62
N THR A 333 -2.55 2.83 -24.71
CA THR A 333 -2.83 2.55 -23.29
C THR A 333 -3.70 3.64 -22.69
N ASN A 334 -3.28 4.91 -22.81
CA ASN A 334 -4.04 6.04 -22.29
C ASN A 334 -5.43 6.17 -22.91
N ALA A 335 -5.59 5.87 -24.21
CA ALA A 335 -6.90 5.93 -24.86
C ALA A 335 -7.85 4.87 -24.30
N VAL A 336 -7.35 3.68 -23.96
CA VAL A 336 -8.14 2.59 -23.39
C VAL A 336 -8.41 2.81 -21.90
N GLU A 337 -7.40 3.16 -21.11
CA GLU A 337 -7.54 3.43 -19.66
C GLU A 337 -8.51 4.58 -19.38
N ASN A 338 -8.43 5.66 -20.16
CA ASN A 338 -9.33 6.81 -20.02
C ASN A 338 -10.71 6.57 -20.67
N LYS A 339 -11.00 5.35 -21.12
CA LYS A 339 -12.28 4.95 -21.73
C LYS A 339 -12.64 5.75 -22.99
N ALA A 340 -11.66 6.37 -23.65
CA ALA A 340 -11.86 7.01 -24.95
C ALA A 340 -12.09 5.96 -26.05
N LEU A 341 -11.48 4.79 -25.89
CA LEU A 341 -11.70 3.59 -26.71
C LEU A 341 -11.84 2.37 -25.81
N THR A 342 -12.58 1.37 -26.27
CA THR A 342 -12.47 0.00 -25.75
C THR A 342 -11.29 -0.73 -26.39
N LEU A 343 -10.79 -1.80 -25.77
CA LEU A 343 -9.76 -2.66 -26.37
C LEU A 343 -10.19 -3.23 -27.74
N ALA A 344 -11.49 -3.52 -27.91
CA ALA A 344 -12.05 -3.95 -29.18
C ALA A 344 -11.95 -2.85 -30.25
N GLN A 345 -12.29 -1.61 -29.92
CA GLN A 345 -12.15 -0.46 -30.85
C GLN A 345 -10.69 -0.14 -31.15
N ALA A 346 -9.78 -0.30 -30.18
CA ALA A 346 -8.36 -0.22 -30.44
C ALA A 346 -7.96 -1.29 -31.48
N THR A 347 -8.39 -2.54 -31.29
CA THR A 347 -8.15 -3.65 -32.23
C THR A 347 -8.69 -3.37 -33.64
N ASP A 348 -9.87 -2.76 -33.75
CA ASP A 348 -10.40 -2.30 -35.04
C ASP A 348 -9.46 -1.28 -35.70
N GLY A 349 -8.90 -0.35 -34.92
CA GLY A 349 -7.88 0.60 -35.38
C GLY A 349 -6.62 -0.07 -35.92
N PHE A 350 -6.06 -1.04 -35.18
CA PHE A 350 -4.87 -1.79 -35.64
C PHE A 350 -5.15 -2.60 -36.90
N THR A 351 -6.28 -3.30 -36.94
CA THR A 351 -6.64 -4.12 -38.11
C THR A 351 -7.04 -3.28 -39.33
N GLY A 352 -7.51 -2.05 -39.14
CA GLY A 352 -7.74 -1.06 -40.20
C GLY A 352 -6.46 -0.39 -40.72
N SER A 353 -5.31 -0.57 -40.06
CA SER A 353 -4.06 0.07 -40.45
C SER A 353 -3.51 -0.45 -41.78
N ALA A 354 -2.79 0.41 -42.50
CA ALA A 354 -2.13 0.03 -43.76
C ALA A 354 -1.10 -1.10 -43.56
N GLU A 355 -0.39 -1.11 -42.42
CA GLU A 355 0.60 -2.15 -42.07
C GLU A 355 -0.08 -3.52 -41.90
N PHE A 356 -1.20 -3.58 -41.17
CA PHE A 356 -1.97 -4.81 -41.03
C PHE A 356 -2.55 -5.28 -42.37
N GLN A 357 -3.14 -4.37 -43.15
CA GLN A 357 -3.73 -4.72 -44.45
C GLN A 357 -2.69 -5.22 -45.45
N ALA A 358 -1.46 -4.69 -45.42
CA ALA A 358 -0.37 -5.19 -46.24
C ALA A 358 0.05 -6.63 -45.88
N LYS A 359 0.00 -6.99 -44.58
CA LYS A 359 0.43 -8.30 -44.08
C LYS A 359 -0.67 -9.37 -44.15
N TYR A 360 -1.90 -8.99 -43.82
CA TYR A 360 -3.02 -9.93 -43.65
C TYR A 360 -4.19 -9.71 -44.63
N GLY A 361 -4.28 -8.53 -45.25
CA GLY A 361 -5.47 -8.10 -45.99
C GLY A 361 -5.83 -9.00 -47.18
N SER A 362 -4.84 -9.47 -47.94
CA SER A 362 -5.05 -10.30 -49.13
C SER A 362 -5.27 -11.79 -48.85
N LEU A 363 -5.08 -12.25 -47.61
CA LEU A 363 -5.25 -13.66 -47.25
C LEU A 363 -6.73 -14.03 -47.25
N ASP A 364 -7.05 -15.29 -47.54
CA ASP A 364 -8.37 -15.85 -47.25
C ASP A 364 -8.52 -16.13 -45.74
N ASN A 365 -9.71 -16.54 -45.30
CA ASN A 365 -9.97 -16.77 -43.88
C ASN A 365 -9.05 -17.87 -43.29
N THR A 366 -8.79 -18.93 -44.05
CA THR A 366 -7.90 -20.03 -43.61
C THR A 366 -6.45 -19.58 -43.50
N GLY A 367 -5.92 -18.91 -44.53
CA GLY A 367 -4.57 -18.38 -44.54
C GLY A 367 -4.34 -17.32 -43.46
N PHE A 368 -5.34 -16.47 -43.21
CA PHE A 368 -5.32 -15.49 -42.14
C PHE A 368 -5.15 -16.14 -40.76
N VAL A 369 -6.01 -17.10 -40.42
CA VAL A 369 -5.94 -17.80 -39.12
C VAL A 369 -4.63 -18.56 -38.96
N LYS A 370 -4.17 -19.29 -40.00
CA LYS A 370 -2.87 -19.99 -39.97
C LYS A 370 -1.71 -19.05 -39.73
N LEU A 371 -1.73 -17.87 -40.36
CA LEU A 371 -0.67 -16.88 -40.16
C LEU A 371 -0.68 -16.29 -38.75
N LEU A 372 -1.85 -16.11 -38.13
CA LEU A 372 -1.95 -15.72 -36.71
C LEU A 372 -1.39 -16.78 -35.78
N TYR A 373 -1.70 -18.07 -35.99
CA TYR A 373 -1.08 -19.14 -35.20
C TYR A 373 0.45 -19.08 -35.25
N ASN A 374 1.02 -18.91 -36.45
CA ASN A 374 2.46 -18.84 -36.62
C ASN A 374 3.07 -17.57 -35.99
N ASN A 375 2.47 -16.39 -36.22
CA ASN A 375 3.08 -15.13 -35.78
C ASN A 375 2.81 -14.79 -34.31
N VAL A 376 1.67 -15.22 -33.77
CA VAL A 376 1.25 -14.88 -32.41
C VAL A 376 1.63 -15.99 -31.44
N LEU A 377 1.44 -17.25 -31.82
CA LEU A 377 1.61 -18.40 -30.93
C LEU A 377 2.86 -19.24 -31.23
N ASP A 378 3.63 -18.91 -32.27
CA ASP A 378 4.84 -19.64 -32.72
C ASP A 378 4.62 -21.14 -32.96
N ARG A 379 3.43 -21.53 -33.40
CA ARG A 379 3.10 -22.93 -33.69
C ARG A 379 2.12 -23.07 -34.84
N GLU A 380 2.04 -24.28 -35.38
CA GLU A 380 0.98 -24.62 -36.33
C GLU A 380 -0.39 -24.69 -35.65
N ALA A 381 -1.41 -24.34 -36.44
CA ALA A 381 -2.80 -24.43 -36.02
C ALA A 381 -3.21 -25.89 -35.81
N ASP A 382 -3.80 -26.18 -34.65
CA ASP A 382 -4.48 -27.46 -34.46
C ASP A 382 -5.80 -27.49 -35.25
N ALA A 383 -6.24 -28.69 -35.64
CA ALA A 383 -7.41 -28.85 -36.51
C ALA A 383 -8.70 -28.29 -35.87
N GLY A 384 -8.84 -28.40 -34.55
CA GLY A 384 -10.02 -27.94 -33.81
C GLY A 384 -10.12 -26.41 -33.81
N GLY A 385 -9.08 -25.74 -33.33
CA GLY A 385 -9.00 -24.29 -33.25
C GLY A 385 -9.05 -23.62 -34.63
N LEU A 386 -8.36 -24.19 -35.64
CA LEU A 386 -8.45 -23.70 -37.01
C LEU A 386 -9.89 -23.73 -37.53
N ASN A 387 -10.58 -24.86 -37.37
CA ASN A 387 -11.97 -25.01 -37.83
C ASN A 387 -12.90 -24.05 -37.10
N ALA A 388 -12.72 -23.83 -35.80
CA ALA A 388 -13.53 -22.91 -35.01
C ALA A 388 -13.39 -21.46 -35.49
N TRP A 389 -12.16 -20.96 -35.63
CA TRP A 389 -11.91 -19.58 -36.06
C TRP A 389 -12.35 -19.33 -37.50
N VAL A 390 -12.02 -20.24 -38.42
CA VAL A 390 -12.44 -20.12 -39.83
C VAL A 390 -13.96 -20.21 -39.96
N GLY A 391 -14.61 -21.11 -39.23
CA GLY A 391 -16.06 -21.21 -39.17
C GLY A 391 -16.73 -19.93 -38.65
N GLY A 392 -16.14 -19.31 -37.61
CA GLY A 392 -16.59 -18.02 -37.08
C GLY A 392 -16.48 -16.88 -38.10
N LEU A 393 -15.33 -16.75 -38.77
CA LEU A 393 -15.13 -15.75 -39.84
C LEU A 393 -16.13 -15.94 -40.99
N ASN A 394 -16.37 -17.19 -41.40
CA ASN A 394 -17.36 -17.50 -42.45
C ASN A 394 -18.80 -17.20 -42.00
N SER A 395 -19.05 -17.13 -40.70
CA SER A 395 -20.36 -16.83 -40.09
C SER A 395 -20.50 -15.37 -39.66
N GLY A 396 -19.52 -14.51 -39.97
CA GLY A 396 -19.61 -13.06 -39.75
C GLY A 396 -18.83 -12.49 -38.56
N VAL A 397 -18.03 -13.29 -37.84
CA VAL A 397 -17.04 -12.76 -36.88
C VAL A 397 -16.03 -11.91 -37.65
N SER A 398 -15.68 -10.73 -37.13
CA SER A 398 -14.70 -9.86 -37.79
C SER A 398 -13.26 -10.36 -37.61
N ARG A 399 -12.36 -9.96 -38.51
CA ARG A 399 -10.93 -10.23 -38.33
C ARG A 399 -10.36 -9.59 -37.07
N SER A 400 -10.88 -8.42 -36.68
CA SER A 400 -10.50 -7.76 -35.42
C SER A 400 -10.87 -8.58 -34.19
N GLN A 401 -12.06 -9.20 -34.17
CA GLN A 401 -12.47 -10.11 -33.09
C GLN A 401 -11.58 -11.35 -33.02
N VAL A 402 -11.18 -11.91 -34.17
CA VAL A 402 -10.22 -13.02 -34.20
C VAL A 402 -8.85 -12.60 -33.67
N VAL A 403 -8.32 -11.45 -34.13
CA VAL A 403 -7.05 -10.91 -33.61
C VAL A 403 -7.10 -10.72 -32.11
N LEU A 404 -8.17 -10.10 -31.58
CA LEU A 404 -8.33 -9.88 -30.15
C LEU A 404 -8.34 -11.22 -29.40
N GLY A 405 -9.04 -12.23 -29.92
CA GLY A 405 -9.07 -13.57 -29.35
C GLY A 405 -7.71 -14.27 -29.32
N PHE A 406 -6.85 -14.06 -30.33
CA PHE A 406 -5.47 -14.55 -30.31
C PHE A 406 -4.59 -13.74 -29.36
N SER A 407 -4.70 -12.40 -29.39
CA SER A 407 -3.94 -11.47 -28.55
C SER A 407 -4.13 -11.80 -27.07
N GLU A 408 -5.38 -11.99 -26.64
CA GLU A 408 -5.75 -12.21 -25.25
C GLU A 408 -6.01 -13.69 -24.93
N SER A 409 -5.53 -14.60 -25.78
CA SER A 409 -5.55 -16.03 -25.46
C SER A 409 -4.62 -16.32 -24.29
N ALA A 410 -5.00 -17.29 -23.44
CA ALA A 410 -4.16 -17.74 -22.32
C ALA A 410 -2.74 -18.14 -22.77
N GLU A 411 -2.62 -18.69 -23.97
CA GLU A 411 -1.34 -19.07 -24.58
C GLU A 411 -0.46 -17.84 -24.90
N ASN A 412 -1.03 -16.79 -25.50
CA ASN A 412 -0.27 -15.57 -25.82
C ASN A 412 0.06 -14.74 -24.57
N ILE A 413 -0.83 -14.73 -23.57
CA ILE A 413 -0.57 -14.11 -22.26
C ILE A 413 0.64 -14.81 -21.61
N ALA A 414 0.63 -16.15 -21.54
CA ALA A 414 1.75 -16.92 -20.98
C ALA A 414 3.06 -16.70 -21.75
N LYS A 415 2.99 -16.62 -23.09
CA LYS A 415 4.15 -16.36 -23.95
C LYS A 415 4.78 -14.99 -23.71
N THR A 416 3.98 -13.97 -23.44
CA THR A 416 4.44 -12.59 -23.25
C THR A 416 4.71 -12.21 -21.80
N ALA A 417 4.26 -13.03 -20.84
CA ALA A 417 4.37 -12.78 -19.41
C ALA A 417 5.80 -12.42 -18.97
N ALA A 418 6.80 -13.19 -19.39
CA ALA A 418 8.19 -12.93 -19.01
C ALA A 418 8.74 -11.57 -19.50
N ASN A 419 8.19 -11.02 -20.57
CA ASN A 419 8.56 -9.68 -21.05
C ASN A 419 7.82 -8.59 -20.28
N VAL A 420 6.54 -8.82 -19.97
CA VAL A 420 5.72 -7.86 -19.22
C VAL A 420 6.17 -7.76 -17.77
N GLN A 421 6.45 -8.90 -17.12
CA GLN A 421 6.88 -8.95 -15.71
C GLN A 421 8.26 -8.33 -15.46
N LYS A 422 9.07 -8.18 -16.50
CA LYS A 422 10.30 -7.38 -16.45
C LYS A 422 10.04 -5.86 -16.44
N GLY A 423 8.79 -5.45 -16.64
CA GLY A 423 8.33 -4.07 -16.60
C GLY A 423 8.14 -3.46 -17.99
N LEU A 424 6.91 -3.03 -18.29
CA LEU A 424 6.57 -2.14 -19.39
C LEU A 424 6.61 -0.69 -18.91
N TRP A 425 7.46 0.13 -19.51
CA TRP A 425 7.55 1.54 -19.17
C TRP A 425 6.57 2.39 -19.98
N ILE A 426 5.77 3.18 -19.27
CA ILE A 426 4.84 4.17 -19.80
C ILE A 426 5.30 5.55 -19.30
N GLY A 427 6.24 6.17 -20.01
CA GLY A 427 6.76 7.51 -19.65
C GLY A 427 5.70 8.61 -19.78
N ASP A 428 5.69 9.59 -18.88
CA ASP A 428 4.80 10.75 -18.95
C ASP A 428 5.36 11.78 -19.95
N GLU A 429 4.65 11.99 -21.07
CA GLU A 429 5.08 12.94 -22.11
C GLU A 429 5.25 14.37 -21.56
N ARG A 430 4.46 14.78 -20.57
CA ARG A 430 4.59 16.11 -19.97
C ARG A 430 5.84 16.19 -19.11
N ALA A 431 6.21 15.11 -18.41
CA ALA A 431 7.48 15.05 -17.70
C ALA A 431 8.66 15.08 -18.67
N ALA A 432 8.59 14.34 -19.78
CA ALA A 432 9.58 14.38 -20.85
C ALA A 432 9.76 15.80 -21.43
N GLN A 433 8.65 16.51 -21.69
CA GLN A 433 8.67 17.91 -22.14
C GLN A 433 9.38 18.84 -21.14
N VAL A 434 9.10 18.69 -19.85
CA VAL A 434 9.77 19.46 -18.79
C VAL A 434 11.26 19.12 -18.71
N ALA A 435 11.64 17.85 -18.81
CA ALA A 435 13.04 17.43 -18.83
C ALA A 435 13.80 18.04 -20.02
N ARG A 436 13.19 18.01 -21.21
CA ARG A 436 13.75 18.69 -22.41
C ARG A 436 13.88 20.20 -22.21
N MET A 437 12.97 20.85 -21.47
CA MET A 437 13.11 22.26 -21.12
C MET A 437 14.26 22.53 -20.16
N TYR A 438 14.45 21.71 -19.13
CA TYR A 438 15.62 21.80 -18.25
C TYR A 438 16.93 21.72 -19.05
N ASP A 439 17.04 20.73 -19.94
CA ASP A 439 18.23 20.59 -20.80
C ASP A 439 18.42 21.81 -21.70
N THR A 440 17.36 22.21 -22.41
CA THR A 440 17.39 23.34 -23.35
C THR A 440 17.74 24.66 -22.67
N THR A 441 17.15 24.93 -21.51
CA THR A 441 17.22 26.25 -20.87
C THR A 441 18.28 26.36 -19.80
N LEU A 442 18.67 25.26 -19.17
CA LEU A 442 19.57 25.28 -18.02
C LEU A 442 20.81 24.38 -18.22
N ASP A 443 20.83 23.54 -19.27
CA ASP A 443 21.98 22.66 -19.63
C ASP A 443 22.26 21.62 -18.53
N ARG A 444 21.19 21.12 -17.93
CA ARG A 444 21.21 20.09 -16.90
C ARG A 444 19.86 19.38 -16.88
N GLN A 445 19.82 18.22 -16.25
CA GLN A 445 18.55 17.56 -15.96
C GLN A 445 17.82 18.25 -14.81
N GLY A 446 16.48 18.17 -14.84
CA GLY A 446 15.64 18.54 -13.71
C GLY A 446 15.74 17.47 -12.62
N ASP A 447 15.69 17.89 -11.37
CA ASP A 447 15.53 16.95 -10.25
C ASP A 447 14.07 16.54 -10.10
N ALA A 448 13.81 15.48 -9.33
CA ALA A 448 12.44 14.98 -9.13
C ALA A 448 11.48 16.06 -8.58
N PRO A 449 11.83 16.88 -7.56
CA PRO A 449 10.96 17.95 -7.08
C PRO A 449 10.66 19.01 -8.15
N GLY A 450 11.67 19.42 -8.92
CA GLY A 450 11.53 20.40 -9.99
C GLY A 450 10.65 19.89 -11.13
N ILE A 451 10.80 18.62 -11.53
CA ILE A 451 9.94 18.00 -12.55
C ILE A 451 8.50 17.87 -12.03
N LYS A 452 8.30 17.36 -10.79
CA LYS A 452 6.96 17.26 -10.17
C LYS A 452 6.26 18.62 -10.09
N GLY A 453 6.98 19.69 -9.72
CA GLY A 453 6.44 21.04 -9.63
C GLY A 453 5.90 21.56 -10.97
N TRP A 454 6.69 21.48 -12.03
CA TRP A 454 6.24 21.89 -13.37
C TRP A 454 5.16 20.98 -13.94
N LEU A 455 5.25 19.67 -13.70
CA LEU A 455 4.25 18.71 -14.12
C LEU A 455 2.89 19.01 -13.48
N GLY A 456 2.86 19.32 -12.19
CA GLY A 456 1.66 19.75 -11.48
C GLY A 456 1.05 21.02 -12.09
N ALA A 457 1.88 22.01 -12.43
CA ALA A 457 1.42 23.23 -13.09
C ALA A 457 0.83 22.96 -14.49
N ILE A 458 1.47 22.11 -15.29
CA ILE A 458 0.99 21.73 -16.63
C ILE A 458 -0.32 20.94 -16.53
N LYS A 459 -0.42 19.99 -15.60
CA LYS A 459 -1.66 19.24 -15.33
C LYS A 459 -2.78 20.16 -14.80
N GLY A 460 -2.41 21.24 -14.10
CA GLY A 460 -3.31 22.33 -13.71
C GLY A 460 -3.72 23.29 -14.83
N GLY A 461 -3.28 23.06 -16.08
CA GLY A 461 -3.67 23.83 -17.27
C GLY A 461 -2.61 24.81 -17.77
N MET A 462 -1.41 24.86 -17.18
CA MET A 462 -0.31 25.67 -17.70
C MET A 462 0.11 25.18 -19.08
N THR A 463 0.20 26.11 -20.04
CA THR A 463 0.66 25.76 -21.40
C THR A 463 2.17 25.60 -21.44
N LEU A 464 2.65 24.82 -22.42
CA LEU A 464 4.09 24.64 -22.66
C LEU A 464 4.83 25.98 -22.85
N LYS A 465 4.17 26.96 -23.50
CA LYS A 465 4.72 28.31 -23.66
C LYS A 465 4.90 29.02 -22.32
N THR A 466 3.89 28.97 -21.47
CA THR A 466 3.94 29.58 -20.13
C THR A 466 4.97 28.88 -19.24
N THR A 467 5.14 27.57 -19.37
CA THR A 467 6.23 26.82 -18.73
C THR A 467 7.59 27.36 -19.19
N ALA A 468 7.80 27.51 -20.50
CA ALA A 468 9.04 28.08 -21.05
C ALA A 468 9.28 29.53 -20.61
N ASP A 469 8.23 30.35 -20.49
CA ASP A 469 8.32 31.69 -19.90
C ASP A 469 8.83 31.63 -18.45
N GLY A 470 8.37 30.64 -17.67
CA GLY A 470 8.85 30.38 -16.32
C GLY A 470 10.34 30.01 -16.24
N PHE A 471 10.79 29.09 -17.10
CA PHE A 471 12.22 28.74 -17.20
C PHE A 471 13.07 29.95 -17.62
N THR A 472 12.66 30.66 -18.67
CA THR A 472 13.41 31.82 -19.16
C THR A 472 13.37 33.00 -18.20
N GLY A 473 12.34 33.12 -17.36
CA GLY A 473 12.25 34.12 -16.29
C GLY A 473 13.06 33.78 -15.04
N SER A 474 13.57 32.54 -14.91
CA SER A 474 14.29 32.10 -13.71
C SER A 474 15.62 32.83 -13.52
N ALA A 475 16.04 33.00 -12.26
CA ALA A 475 17.33 33.63 -11.94
C ALA A 475 18.51 32.84 -12.53
N GLU A 476 18.41 31.51 -12.57
CA GLU A 476 19.42 30.62 -13.17
C GLU A 476 19.57 30.88 -14.67
N PHE A 477 18.45 30.94 -15.41
CA PHE A 477 18.47 31.26 -16.83
C PHE A 477 19.01 32.67 -17.09
N GLN A 478 18.55 33.67 -16.32
CA GLN A 478 19.00 35.06 -16.48
C GLN A 478 20.50 35.21 -16.19
N GLY A 479 21.02 34.48 -15.21
CA GLY A 479 22.47 34.44 -14.93
C GLY A 479 23.28 33.85 -16.10
N LYS A 480 22.74 32.82 -16.77
CA LYS A 480 23.45 32.12 -17.86
C LYS A 480 23.30 32.79 -19.23
N TYR A 481 22.11 33.29 -19.56
CA TYR A 481 21.76 33.77 -20.91
C TYR A 481 21.26 35.22 -20.95
N GLY A 482 20.98 35.85 -19.81
CA GLY A 482 20.36 37.19 -19.77
C GLY A 482 21.21 38.29 -20.40
N ALA A 483 22.54 38.16 -20.36
CA ALA A 483 23.47 39.12 -20.95
C ALA A 483 23.76 38.90 -22.45
N LEU A 484 23.33 37.78 -23.03
CA LEU A 484 23.55 37.48 -24.45
C LEU A 484 22.58 38.27 -25.33
N ASP A 485 23.03 38.68 -26.52
CA ASP A 485 22.11 39.07 -27.58
C ASP A 485 21.37 37.84 -28.15
N ASP A 486 20.32 38.05 -28.92
CA ASP A 486 19.48 36.95 -29.42
C ASP A 486 20.24 36.01 -30.37
N VAL A 487 21.23 36.54 -31.10
CA VAL A 487 22.09 35.75 -32.00
C VAL A 487 22.97 34.79 -31.19
N SER A 488 23.61 35.32 -30.15
CA SER A 488 24.50 34.57 -29.27
C SER A 488 23.72 33.58 -28.42
N PHE A 489 22.52 33.95 -27.97
CA PHE A 489 21.59 33.04 -27.30
C PHE A 489 21.24 31.83 -28.18
N VAL A 490 20.81 32.07 -29.42
CA VAL A 490 20.45 30.96 -30.33
C VAL A 490 21.65 30.08 -30.68
N ARG A 491 22.83 30.66 -30.91
CA ARG A 491 24.05 29.87 -31.10
C ARG A 491 24.38 29.02 -29.88
N GLN A 492 24.20 29.57 -28.68
CA GLN A 492 24.45 28.83 -27.46
C GLN A 492 23.47 27.66 -27.29
N LEU A 493 22.19 27.85 -27.63
CA LEU A 493 21.22 26.75 -27.67
C LEU A 493 21.60 25.67 -28.69
N TYR A 494 21.99 26.04 -29.91
CA TYR A 494 22.46 25.07 -30.90
C TYR A 494 23.65 24.25 -30.41
N ARG A 495 24.59 24.88 -29.69
CA ARG A 495 25.75 24.20 -29.11
C ARG A 495 25.38 23.28 -27.95
N ASN A 496 24.59 23.76 -27.00
CA ASN A 496 24.26 22.99 -25.80
C ASN A 496 23.27 21.84 -26.11
N VAL A 497 22.26 22.13 -26.93
CA VAL A 497 21.15 21.22 -27.19
C VAL A 497 21.46 20.26 -28.33
N LEU A 498 22.11 20.72 -29.40
CA LEU A 498 22.27 19.95 -30.64
C LEU A 498 23.74 19.70 -31.03
N ASP A 499 24.70 20.07 -30.17
CA ASP A 499 26.14 19.88 -30.37
C ASP A 499 26.68 20.41 -31.71
N ARG A 500 26.08 21.50 -32.22
CA ARG A 500 26.46 22.11 -33.51
C ARG A 500 26.32 23.63 -33.53
N GLU A 501 26.89 24.26 -34.56
CA GLU A 501 26.69 25.69 -34.84
C GLU A 501 25.42 25.90 -35.68
N GLY A 502 24.63 26.93 -35.37
CA GLY A 502 23.38 27.25 -36.07
C GLY A 502 23.08 28.76 -36.14
N GLY A 503 21.98 29.13 -36.80
CA GLY A 503 21.63 30.52 -37.10
C GLY A 503 20.14 30.84 -36.91
N LEU A 504 19.84 32.12 -36.64
CA LEU A 504 18.49 32.62 -36.34
C LEU A 504 17.51 32.51 -37.52
N LYS A 505 16.27 32.14 -37.22
CA LYS A 505 15.08 32.63 -37.94
C LYS A 505 14.52 33.82 -37.13
N GLY A 506 14.46 35.01 -37.73
CA GLY A 506 14.07 36.24 -37.01
C GLY A 506 12.59 36.27 -36.61
N GLY A 507 12.28 37.05 -35.56
CA GLY A 507 10.90 37.41 -35.17
C GLY A 507 10.24 36.53 -34.08
N MET A 508 11.00 35.70 -33.37
CA MET A 508 10.50 34.83 -32.29
C MET A 508 10.99 35.31 -30.91
N SER A 509 10.17 35.16 -29.87
CA SER A 509 10.61 35.39 -28.50
C SER A 509 11.56 34.29 -28.02
N ARG A 510 12.32 34.52 -26.93
CA ARG A 510 13.20 33.48 -26.37
C ARG A 510 12.45 32.24 -25.93
N SER A 511 11.23 32.38 -25.40
CA SER A 511 10.39 31.23 -25.04
C SER A 511 9.88 30.47 -26.26
N ASP A 512 9.51 31.16 -27.35
CA ASP A 512 9.14 30.49 -28.61
C ASP A 512 10.33 29.69 -29.18
N ILE A 513 11.55 30.23 -29.08
CA ILE A 513 12.77 29.54 -29.48
C ILE A 513 12.99 28.30 -28.60
N VAL A 514 12.92 28.45 -27.28
CA VAL A 514 13.09 27.34 -26.33
C VAL A 514 12.12 26.20 -26.62
N VAL A 515 10.82 26.48 -26.81
CA VAL A 515 9.83 25.45 -27.15
C VAL A 515 10.19 24.78 -28.48
N GLY A 516 10.60 25.56 -29.48
CA GLY A 516 10.99 25.03 -30.79
C GLY A 516 12.21 24.10 -30.74
N PHE A 517 13.19 24.40 -29.89
CA PHE A 517 14.35 23.51 -29.67
C PHE A 517 13.98 22.30 -28.82
N SER A 518 13.27 22.51 -27.72
CA SER A 518 12.93 21.46 -26.77
C SER A 518 12.13 20.36 -27.45
N GLU A 519 11.21 20.72 -28.35
CA GLU A 519 10.33 19.79 -29.08
C GLU A 519 10.84 19.43 -30.48
N SER A 520 12.08 19.76 -30.83
CA SER A 520 12.64 19.36 -32.11
C SER A 520 12.89 17.86 -32.17
N ASN A 521 12.64 17.22 -33.33
CA ASN A 521 12.88 15.77 -33.50
C ASN A 521 14.32 15.37 -33.16
N GLU A 522 15.28 16.22 -33.50
CA GLU A 522 16.71 15.99 -33.22
C GLU A 522 16.98 15.95 -31.72
N HIS A 523 16.39 16.88 -30.95
CA HIS A 523 16.53 16.92 -29.51
C HIS A 523 15.79 15.77 -28.81
N MET A 524 14.58 15.44 -29.26
CA MET A 524 13.84 14.27 -28.74
C MET A 524 14.65 12.98 -28.94
N VAL A 525 15.29 12.80 -30.11
CA VAL A 525 16.17 11.65 -30.35
C VAL A 525 17.41 11.68 -29.45
N LYS A 526 18.00 12.86 -29.21
CA LYS A 526 19.18 13.01 -28.34
C LYS A 526 18.87 12.65 -26.88
N LEU A 527 17.69 13.02 -26.37
CA LEU A 527 17.29 12.79 -24.98
C LEU A 527 16.38 11.57 -24.78
N ALA A 528 16.11 10.78 -25.81
CA ALA A 528 15.28 9.57 -25.70
C ALA A 528 15.80 8.64 -24.58
N GLY A 529 17.12 8.49 -24.44
CA GLY A 529 17.71 7.68 -23.36
C GLY A 529 17.50 8.21 -21.93
N LEU A 530 16.91 9.39 -21.76
CA LEU A 530 16.62 10.00 -20.46
C LEU A 530 15.12 10.17 -20.25
N THR A 531 14.35 10.44 -21.31
CA THR A 531 12.89 10.62 -21.23
C THR A 531 12.11 9.34 -21.52
N ASP A 532 12.70 8.43 -22.28
CA ASP A 532 12.03 7.29 -22.87
C ASP A 532 12.61 5.95 -22.37
N ASP A 533 13.77 5.93 -21.70
CA ASP A 533 14.53 4.73 -21.31
C ASP A 533 13.92 3.89 -20.18
N GLY A 534 12.62 3.63 -20.31
CA GLY A 534 12.07 2.30 -20.11
C GLY A 534 13.10 1.23 -20.46
N ILE A 535 13.46 0.45 -19.44
CA ILE A 535 14.48 -0.57 -19.52
C ILE A 535 14.12 -1.52 -20.66
N HIS A 536 14.94 -1.54 -21.69
CA HIS A 536 14.97 -2.62 -22.65
C HIS A 536 15.79 -3.76 -22.07
N PHE A 537 15.15 -4.84 -21.63
CA PHE A 537 15.83 -6.12 -21.46
C PHE A 537 15.97 -6.77 -22.84
N ILE A 538 17.20 -6.86 -23.32
CA ILE A 538 17.60 -7.86 -24.32
C ILE A 538 17.69 -9.22 -23.60
#